data_AF-A0A3D0NP31-F1
#
_entry.id   AF-A0A3D0NP31-F1
#
_cell.length_a   1.000
_cell.length_b   1.000
_cell.length_c   1.000
_cell.angle_alpha   90.00
_cell.angle_beta   90.00
_cell.angle_gamma   90.00
#
_symmetry.space_group_name_H-M   'P 1'
#
loop_
_entity.id
_entity.type
_entity.pdbx_description
1 polymer ?
#
loop_
_entity_poly.entity_id
_entity_poly.type
_entity_poly.pdbx_seq_one_letter_code
_entity_poly.pdbx_strand_id
1 'polypeptide(L)'
;EYLGGVDDLQSIVGEFSPGPTRRLGVLVDHLVPGSKESRIAEAVPRGRGGEHTLVVGHPYVDIWQAVKPARVGLSQWPTVPRTIEWKYGVCAALGWPHRDQTDIAKAWQRIRGSVRDWTDLEPELIGRVEELIDFVTQPV
;
A
#
# COMPACT_ATOMS: atom_id res chain seq x y z
N GLU A 1 8.62 2.72 9.96
CA GLU A 1 9.10 1.35 10.16
C GLU A 1 8.50 0.46 9.08
N TYR A 2 9.23 -0.53 8.57
CA TYR A 2 8.71 -1.45 7.54
C TYR A 2 7.77 -2.42 8.24
N LEU A 3 6.47 -2.35 7.95
CA LEU A 3 5.49 -3.28 8.51
C LEU A 3 5.71 -4.66 7.89
N GLY A 4 5.96 -5.66 8.73
CA GLY A 4 6.02 -7.08 8.36
C GLY A 4 4.64 -7.59 7.98
N GLY A 5 4.09 -7.10 6.86
CA GLY A 5 2.71 -7.38 6.46
C GLY A 5 1.66 -6.84 7.42
N VAL A 6 0.40 -7.05 7.06
CA VAL A 6 -0.77 -6.68 7.88
C VAL A 6 -0.94 -7.59 9.11
N ASP A 7 -0.20 -8.68 9.18
CA ASP A 7 -0.36 -9.72 10.22
C ASP A 7 -0.16 -9.22 11.64
N ASP A 8 0.75 -8.26 11.84
CA ASP A 8 1.06 -7.70 13.15
C ASP A 8 0.21 -6.46 13.49
N LEU A 9 -0.74 -6.09 12.62
CA LEU A 9 -1.45 -4.81 12.71
C LEU A 9 -2.14 -4.60 14.06
N GLN A 10 -2.74 -5.65 14.64
CA GLN A 10 -3.37 -5.56 15.95
C GLN A 10 -2.37 -5.28 17.08
N SER A 11 -1.17 -5.87 17.04
CA SER A 11 -0.12 -5.61 18.02
C SER A 11 0.36 -4.17 17.93
N ILE A 12 0.61 -3.70 16.70
CA ILE A 12 1.05 -2.33 16.42
C ILE A 12 0.02 -1.31 16.91
N VAL A 13 -1.27 -1.56 16.66
CA VAL A 13 -2.35 -0.70 17.18
C VAL A 13 -2.34 -0.69 18.71
N GLY A 14 -2.17 -1.85 19.35
CA GLY A 14 -2.07 -1.94 20.81
C GLY A 14 -0.89 -1.16 21.38
N GLU A 15 0.31 -1.34 20.82
CA GLU A 15 1.54 -0.67 21.21
C GLU A 15 1.48 0.84 20.98
N PHE A 16 0.91 1.26 19.86
CA PHE A 16 0.70 2.68 19.58
C PHE A 16 -0.31 3.31 20.55
N SER A 17 -1.27 2.54 21.08
CA SER A 17 -2.34 3.06 21.97
C SER A 17 -3.04 4.32 21.42
N PRO A 18 -3.74 4.23 20.27
CA PRO A 18 -4.51 5.34 19.71
C PRO A 18 -5.55 5.91 20.68
N GLY A 19 -5.73 7.23 20.64
CA GLY A 19 -6.64 7.98 21.51
C GLY A 19 -7.27 9.18 20.80
N PRO A 20 -8.18 9.92 21.46
CA PRO A 20 -8.88 11.06 20.87
C PRO A 20 -7.93 12.14 20.32
N THR A 21 -6.78 12.33 20.97
CA THR A 21 -5.73 13.30 20.61
C THR A 21 -4.57 12.70 19.82
N ARG A 22 -4.61 11.38 19.54
CA ARG A 22 -3.52 10.63 18.90
C ARG A 22 -4.10 9.49 18.08
N ARG A 23 -4.61 9.84 16.90
CA ARG A 23 -5.21 8.89 15.97
C ARG A 23 -4.15 8.15 15.17
N LEU A 24 -4.49 6.95 14.70
CA LEU A 24 -3.64 6.13 13.85
C LEU A 24 -4.30 5.91 12.48
N GLY A 25 -3.63 6.33 11.42
CA GLY A 25 -4.01 6.02 10.04
C GLY A 25 -3.11 4.93 9.48
N VAL A 26 -3.70 3.90 8.87
CA VAL A 26 -2.97 2.75 8.30
C VAL A 26 -3.39 2.57 6.85
N LEU A 27 -2.41 2.67 5.95
CA LEU A 27 -2.58 2.31 4.55
C LEU A 27 -2.05 0.89 4.35
N VAL A 28 -2.86 -0.01 3.82
CA VAL A 28 -2.46 -1.36 3.47
C VAL A 28 -2.51 -1.58 1.96
N ASP A 29 -1.55 -2.35 1.46
CA ASP A 29 -1.57 -2.78 0.06
C ASP A 29 -2.71 -3.77 -0.17
N HIS A 30 -3.36 -3.70 -1.34
CA HIS A 30 -4.26 -4.75 -1.84
C HIS A 30 -5.40 -5.15 -0.87
N LEU A 31 -6.17 -4.17 -0.37
CA LEU A 31 -7.34 -4.44 0.48
C LEU A 31 -8.56 -4.88 -0.33
N VAL A 32 -8.53 -6.11 -0.85
CA VAL A 32 -9.62 -6.68 -1.65
C VAL A 32 -10.54 -7.55 -0.78
N PRO A 33 -11.87 -7.46 -0.97
CA PRO A 33 -12.82 -8.29 -0.22
C PRO A 33 -12.47 -9.79 -0.26
N GLY A 34 -12.45 -10.43 0.92
CA GLY A 34 -12.15 -11.86 1.08
C GLY A 34 -10.67 -12.20 1.21
N SER A 35 -9.76 -11.23 0.99
CA SER A 35 -8.32 -11.40 1.23
C SER A 35 -8.00 -11.61 2.72
N LYS A 36 -6.74 -11.92 3.04
CA LYS A 36 -6.27 -12.01 4.42
C LYS A 36 -6.25 -10.64 5.08
N GLU A 37 -5.83 -9.64 4.31
CA GLU A 37 -5.68 -8.24 4.70
C GLU A 37 -7.03 -7.63 5.04
N SER A 38 -8.10 -7.94 4.28
CA SER A 38 -9.47 -7.47 4.60
C SER A 38 -9.97 -8.02 5.93
N ARG A 39 -9.74 -9.31 6.21
CA ARG A 39 -10.09 -9.89 7.52
C ARG A 39 -9.36 -9.22 8.69
N ILE A 40 -8.09 -8.88 8.52
CA ILE A 40 -7.32 -8.23 9.58
C ILE A 40 -7.74 -6.77 9.75
N ALA A 41 -7.95 -6.03 8.66
CA ALA A 41 -8.47 -4.66 8.71
C ALA A 41 -9.85 -4.60 9.41
N GLU A 42 -10.74 -5.57 9.15
CA GLU A 42 -12.03 -5.69 9.84
C GLU A 42 -11.93 -6.01 11.33
N ALA A 43 -10.79 -6.57 11.77
CA ALA A 43 -10.57 -6.91 13.18
C ALA A 43 -10.07 -5.71 14.00
N VAL A 44 -9.47 -4.70 13.38
CA VAL A 44 -8.90 -3.52 14.06
C VAL A 44 -9.96 -2.68 14.81
N PRO A 45 -11.13 -2.33 14.22
CA PRO A 45 -12.15 -1.57 14.93
C PRO A 45 -12.68 -2.25 16.20
N ARG A 46 -12.55 -3.58 16.29
CA ARG A 46 -13.01 -4.38 17.45
C ARG A 46 -11.95 -4.47 18.56
N GLY A 47 -10.71 -4.07 18.28
CA GLY A 47 -9.59 -4.11 19.21
C GLY A 47 -9.45 -2.84 20.06
N ARG A 48 -8.54 -2.90 21.05
CA ARG A 48 -8.18 -1.73 21.86
C ARG A 48 -7.56 -0.65 20.96
N GLY A 49 -8.09 0.58 21.02
CA GLY A 49 -7.65 1.68 20.15
C GLY A 49 -8.31 1.70 18.76
N GLY A 50 -9.22 0.75 18.47
CA GLY A 50 -9.92 0.65 17.19
C GLY A 50 -10.77 1.89 16.85
N GLU A 51 -11.42 2.51 17.83
CA GLU A 51 -12.21 3.74 17.64
C GLU A 51 -11.37 4.92 17.10
N HIS A 52 -10.08 4.94 17.40
CA HIS A 52 -9.15 5.98 16.97
C HIS A 52 -8.15 5.48 15.91
N THR A 53 -8.49 4.38 15.23
CA THR A 53 -7.70 3.82 14.13
C THR A 53 -8.54 3.72 12.87
N LEU A 54 -7.99 4.22 11.75
CA LEU A 54 -8.56 4.04 10.42
C LEU A 54 -7.62 3.17 9.59
N VAL A 55 -8.15 2.08 9.05
CA VAL A 55 -7.45 1.21 8.10
C VAL A 55 -8.09 1.37 6.73
N VAL A 56 -7.31 1.80 5.76
CA VAL A 56 -7.73 1.88 4.36
C VAL A 56 -6.75 1.11 3.49
N GLY A 57 -7.14 0.79 2.26
CA GLY A 57 -6.24 0.22 1.29
C GLY A 57 -6.54 0.65 -0.13
N HIS A 58 -5.67 0.29 -1.05
CA HIS A 58 -5.76 0.65 -2.46
C HIS A 58 -6.11 -0.56 -3.34
N PRO A 59 -6.68 -0.36 -4.54
CA PRO A 59 -7.12 -1.45 -5.41
C PRO A 59 -5.98 -2.19 -6.11
N TYR A 60 -4.76 -1.69 -6.00
CA TYR A 60 -3.59 -2.24 -6.67
C TYR A 60 -3.03 -3.47 -5.97
N VAL A 61 -2.43 -4.35 -6.77
CA VAL A 61 -1.77 -5.57 -6.27
C VAL A 61 -0.54 -5.22 -5.44
N ASP A 62 0.17 -4.17 -5.84
CA ASP A 62 1.37 -3.65 -5.20
C ASP A 62 1.47 -2.14 -5.46
N ILE A 63 2.13 -1.41 -4.57
CA ILE A 63 2.30 0.05 -4.66
C ILE A 63 2.96 0.50 -5.98
N TRP A 64 3.76 -0.35 -6.64
CA TRP A 64 4.33 -0.03 -7.95
C TRP A 64 3.25 0.34 -8.97
N GLN A 65 2.14 -0.39 -8.97
CA GLN A 65 1.03 -0.20 -9.91
C GLN A 65 0.27 1.12 -9.67
N ALA A 66 0.44 1.74 -8.49
CA ALA A 66 -0.13 3.06 -8.19
C ALA A 66 0.63 4.21 -8.86
N VAL A 67 1.80 3.96 -9.46
CA VAL A 67 2.49 4.95 -10.30
C VAL A 67 1.87 4.93 -11.69
N LYS A 68 1.55 6.11 -12.23
CA LYS A 68 0.96 6.22 -13.58
C LYS A 68 1.87 5.55 -14.61
N PRO A 69 1.35 4.64 -15.48
CA PRO A 69 2.14 3.89 -16.44
C PRO A 69 3.07 4.77 -17.32
N ALA A 70 2.59 5.95 -17.71
CA ALA A 70 3.35 6.88 -18.54
C ALA A 70 4.67 7.32 -17.91
N ARG A 71 4.80 7.30 -16.58
CA ARG A 71 6.04 7.66 -15.87
C ARG A 71 7.19 6.69 -16.11
N VAL A 72 6.85 5.45 -16.44
CA VAL A 72 7.81 4.39 -16.75
C VAL A 72 7.79 4.01 -18.23
N GLY A 73 7.20 4.87 -19.07
CA GLY A 73 7.15 4.67 -20.53
C GLY A 73 6.15 3.60 -20.97
N LEU A 74 5.13 3.31 -20.15
CA LEU A 74 4.10 2.32 -20.44
C LEU A 74 2.77 3.00 -20.78
N SER A 75 1.97 2.38 -21.63
CA SER A 75 0.56 2.75 -21.82
C SER A 75 -0.32 2.20 -20.69
N GLN A 76 0.02 1.01 -20.18
CA GLN A 76 -0.63 0.35 -19.05
C GLN A 76 0.35 -0.59 -18.36
N TRP A 77 0.12 -0.90 -17.08
CA TRP A 77 0.86 -1.95 -16.40
C TRP A 77 0.57 -3.34 -17.03
N PRO A 78 1.57 -4.23 -17.12
CA PRO A 78 1.34 -5.60 -17.56
C PRO A 78 0.46 -6.36 -16.58
N THR A 79 -0.42 -7.22 -17.10
CA THR A 79 -1.20 -8.15 -16.29
C THR A 79 -0.35 -9.35 -15.91
N VAL A 80 -0.17 -9.58 -14.61
CA VAL A 80 0.57 -10.73 -14.07
C VAL A 80 -0.42 -11.78 -13.55
N PRO A 81 -0.31 -13.06 -13.96
CA PRO A 81 -1.09 -14.15 -13.38
C PRO A 81 -0.93 -14.25 -11.85
N ARG A 82 -2.03 -14.51 -11.14
CA ARG A 82 -2.04 -14.61 -9.67
C ARG A 82 -1.13 -15.70 -9.08
N THR A 83 -0.69 -16.66 -9.89
CA THR A 83 0.23 -17.73 -9.49
C THR A 83 1.70 -17.30 -9.51
N ILE A 84 2.00 -16.09 -9.97
CA ILE A 84 3.34 -15.54 -10.08
C ILE A 84 3.45 -14.39 -9.08
N GLU A 85 4.58 -14.31 -8.36
CA GLU A 85 4.87 -13.14 -7.53
C GLU A 85 4.85 -11.89 -8.43
N TRP A 86 4.09 -10.88 -8.02
CA TRP A 86 3.69 -9.81 -8.92
C TRP A 86 4.89 -8.97 -9.39
N LYS A 87 5.83 -8.61 -8.52
CA LYS A 87 7.03 -7.83 -8.87
C LYS A 87 7.93 -8.57 -9.85
N TYR A 88 8.18 -9.86 -9.63
CA TYR A 88 8.90 -10.73 -10.56
C TYR A 88 8.19 -10.80 -11.91
N GLY A 89 6.87 -10.98 -11.92
CA GLY A 89 6.07 -11.03 -13.15
C GLY A 89 6.10 -9.73 -13.94
N VAL A 90 6.03 -8.58 -13.27
CA VAL A 90 6.16 -7.25 -13.90
C VAL A 90 7.55 -7.09 -14.50
N CYS A 91 8.61 -7.37 -13.75
CA CYS A 91 9.97 -7.27 -14.27
C CYS A 91 10.18 -8.20 -15.48
N ALA A 92 9.68 -9.44 -15.43
CA ALA A 92 9.75 -10.37 -16.55
C ALA A 92 9.00 -9.86 -17.78
N ALA A 93 7.78 -9.35 -17.62
CA ALA A 93 6.98 -8.79 -18.72
C ALA A 93 7.62 -7.55 -19.37
N LEU A 94 8.37 -6.76 -18.59
CA LEU A 94 9.07 -5.56 -19.05
C LEU A 94 10.51 -5.83 -19.51
N GLY A 95 10.98 -7.09 -19.46
CA GLY A 95 12.35 -7.45 -19.80
C GLY A 95 13.40 -6.89 -18.85
N TRP A 96 13.03 -6.57 -17.60
CA TRP A 96 13.94 -6.08 -16.57
C TRP A 96 14.59 -7.23 -15.79
N PRO A 97 15.79 -7.02 -15.22
CA PRO A 97 16.41 -7.99 -14.32
C PRO A 97 15.47 -8.37 -13.16
N HIS A 98 15.43 -9.66 -12.81
CA HIS A 98 14.53 -10.22 -11.80
C HIS A 98 15.07 -11.54 -11.22
N ARG A 99 16.38 -11.65 -10.98
CA ARG A 99 16.98 -12.91 -10.48
C ARG A 99 16.92 -13.03 -8.97
N ASP A 100 16.92 -11.90 -8.29
CA ASP A 100 16.99 -11.81 -6.84
C ASP A 100 16.36 -10.51 -6.33
N GLN A 101 16.34 -10.36 -5.00
CA GLN A 101 15.82 -9.17 -4.33
C GLN A 101 16.57 -7.88 -4.72
N THR A 102 17.84 -7.96 -5.10
CA THR A 102 18.63 -6.78 -5.52
C THR A 102 18.11 -6.27 -6.86
N ASP A 103 17.81 -7.16 -7.79
CA ASP A 103 17.21 -6.82 -9.08
C ASP A 103 15.81 -6.18 -8.88
N ILE A 104 14.98 -6.74 -8.00
CA ILE A 104 13.67 -6.17 -7.64
C ILE A 104 13.81 -4.78 -6.99
N ALA A 105 14.79 -4.61 -6.08
CA ALA A 105 15.06 -3.32 -5.45
C ALA A 105 15.49 -2.25 -6.47
N LYS A 106 16.31 -2.62 -7.48
CA LYS A 106 16.69 -1.72 -8.57
C LYS A 106 15.50 -1.34 -9.44
N ALA A 107 14.59 -2.28 -9.74
CA ALA A 107 13.35 -1.99 -10.44
C ALA A 107 12.49 -0.99 -9.65
N TRP A 108 12.37 -1.16 -8.33
CA TRP A 108 11.69 -0.18 -7.49
C TRP A 108 12.37 1.19 -7.52
N GLN A 109 13.70 1.25 -7.39
CA GLN A 109 14.44 2.51 -7.48
C GLN A 109 14.19 3.23 -8.80
N ARG A 110 14.15 2.49 -9.92
CA ARG A 110 13.81 3.03 -11.25
C ARG A 110 12.40 3.61 -11.28
N ILE A 111 11.40 2.87 -10.80
CA ILE A 111 10.00 3.31 -10.77
C ILE A 111 9.86 4.55 -9.89
N ARG A 112 10.33 4.48 -8.63
CA ARG A 112 10.26 5.58 -7.66
C ARG A 112 10.97 6.84 -8.15
N GLY A 113 12.12 6.68 -8.81
CA GLY A 113 12.87 7.80 -9.40
C GLY A 113 12.14 8.52 -10.54
N SER A 114 11.08 7.92 -11.10
CA SER A 114 10.26 8.55 -12.13
C SER A 114 9.11 9.42 -11.58
N VAL A 115 8.78 9.28 -10.30
CA VAL A 115 7.71 10.02 -9.63
C VAL A 115 8.24 11.37 -9.14
N ARG A 116 7.62 12.47 -9.56
CA ARG A 116 8.04 13.83 -9.17
C ARG A 116 7.20 14.42 -8.06
N ASP A 117 5.89 14.19 -8.13
CA ASP A 117 4.91 14.65 -7.16
C ASP A 117 3.67 13.74 -7.18
N TRP A 118 2.66 14.08 -6.39
CA TRP A 118 1.43 13.31 -6.26
C TRP A 118 0.66 13.18 -7.59
N THR A 119 0.83 14.09 -8.55
CA THR A 119 0.13 14.02 -9.85
C THR A 119 0.63 12.89 -10.74
N ASP A 120 1.79 12.32 -10.43
CA ASP A 120 2.37 11.15 -11.12
C ASP A 120 1.82 9.81 -10.55
N LEU A 121 0.94 9.87 -9.54
CA LEU A 121 0.28 8.71 -8.93
C LEU A 121 -1.18 8.60 -9.37
N GLU A 122 -1.72 7.40 -9.29
CA GLU A 122 -3.12 7.14 -9.60
C GLU A 122 -4.07 7.70 -8.52
N PRO A 123 -5.20 8.33 -8.89
CA PRO A 123 -6.12 8.96 -7.95
C PRO A 123 -6.65 8.03 -6.85
N GLU A 124 -6.82 6.74 -7.14
CA GLU A 124 -7.34 5.77 -6.18
C GLU A 124 -6.39 5.55 -4.99
N LEU A 125 -5.08 5.74 -5.16
CA LEU A 125 -4.14 5.78 -4.04
C LEU A 125 -4.25 7.12 -3.29
N ILE A 126 -4.28 8.23 -4.04
CA ILE A 126 -4.28 9.58 -3.46
C ILE A 126 -5.50 9.77 -2.56
N GLY A 127 -6.69 9.40 -3.02
CA GLY A 127 -7.91 9.53 -2.22
C GLY A 127 -7.87 8.73 -0.92
N ARG A 128 -7.17 7.60 -0.89
CA ARG A 128 -6.97 6.82 0.36
C ARG A 128 -6.00 7.52 1.31
N VAL A 129 -4.96 8.16 0.77
CA VAL A 129 -4.03 8.95 1.58
C VAL A 129 -4.70 10.20 2.14
N GLU A 130 -5.51 10.90 1.34
CA GLU A 130 -6.31 12.05 1.79
C GLU A 130 -7.27 11.65 2.92
N GLU A 131 -7.97 10.53 2.76
CA GLU A 131 -8.86 9.99 3.80
C GLU A 131 -8.12 9.72 5.13
N LEU A 132 -6.88 9.21 5.06
CA LEU A 132 -6.04 9.04 6.24
C LEU A 132 -5.63 10.38 6.86
N ILE A 133 -5.23 11.35 6.05
CA ILE A 133 -4.84 12.68 6.52
C ILE A 133 -6.03 13.34 7.23
N ASP A 134 -7.19 13.34 6.60
CA ASP A 134 -8.41 13.92 7.17
C ASP A 134 -8.76 13.27 8.51
N PHE A 135 -8.64 11.94 8.60
CA PHE A 135 -8.89 11.22 9.84
C PHE A 135 -7.91 11.60 10.96
N VAL A 136 -6.60 11.64 10.69
CA VAL A 136 -5.60 11.89 11.73
C VAL A 136 -5.46 13.37 12.11
N THR A 137 -5.99 14.28 11.30
CA THR A 137 -5.92 15.73 11.52
C THR A 137 -7.24 16.36 11.99
N GLN A 138 -8.27 15.54 12.29
CA GLN A 138 -9.54 16.04 12.84
C GLN A 138 -9.31 16.93 14.07
N PRO A 139 -10.01 18.07 14.18
CA PRO A 139 -9.94 18.93 15.36
C PRO A 139 -10.29 18.14 16.62
N VAL A 140 -9.55 18.43 17.69
CA VAL A 140 -9.73 17.83 19.03
C VAL A 140 -10.71 18.63 19.87
#